data_AF-A0A8R1UWP4-F1
#
_entry.id   AF-A0A8R1UWP4-F1
#
_cell.length_a   1.000
_cell.length_b   1.000
_cell.length_c   1.000
_cell.angle_alpha   90.00
_cell.angle_beta   90.00
_cell.angle_gamma   90.00
#
_symmetry.space_group_name_H-M   'P 1'
#
loop_
_entity.id
_entity.type
_entity.pdbx_description
1 polymer ?
#
loop_
_entity_poly.entity_id
_entity_poly.type
_entity_poly.pdbx_seq_one_letter_code
_entity_poly.pdbx_strand_id
1 'polypeptide(L)'
;MVKQVLHDTVHRSLATLPPDIIRIIIKLIEELDGFPIEKLRLISRNWNTMVLEHILYRRDHPPLESVRFHNCAAANIAVSLKLKDISHKHNFKVLCRGWNTSSLADSFYSPPLCLSRFRFSSREPCLLLFIICDCYIVMFFHHFVSLLLLLLPILSLANSWIDKNEEVLNNMTRLENIFIRCSSVNKLHIHYLNWRSMDAIRTTLKDVPIKNLIILQEKLDKHSRAIIEEMVRTHQIEKIILSIRKIETNSLYNFCAQVTETAHHVNIYERILRSDKIFGLPREFWDRKVLEMDNEFFSIQVMNGERLQMGCDAYLYGPHLLRLRIDASLYRKTNFPVD
;
A
#
# COMPACT_ATOMS: atom_id res chain seq x y z
N MET A 1 -63.76 14.70 19.33
CA MET A 1 -63.15 13.88 18.26
C MET A 1 -62.22 14.68 17.32
N VAL A 2 -61.63 15.82 17.77
CA VAL A 2 -60.70 16.66 16.97
C VAL A 2 -59.31 16.78 17.61
N LYS A 3 -59.14 16.37 18.88
CA LYS A 3 -57.84 16.38 19.58
C LYS A 3 -56.93 15.19 19.26
N GLN A 4 -57.43 14.18 18.54
CA GLN A 4 -56.68 12.94 18.28
C GLN A 4 -55.98 12.93 16.91
N VAL A 5 -56.31 13.86 16.01
CA VAL A 5 -55.69 13.96 14.67
C VAL A 5 -54.46 14.88 14.66
N LEU A 6 -54.27 15.70 15.70
CA LEU A 6 -53.12 16.62 15.84
C LEU A 6 -51.91 15.99 16.55
N HIS A 7 -51.99 14.74 17.01
CA HIS A 7 -50.88 14.05 17.68
C HIS A 7 -49.97 13.25 16.71
N ASP A 8 -50.40 13.05 15.47
CA ASP A 8 -49.68 12.21 14.48
C ASP A 8 -48.65 12.98 13.64
N THR A 9 -48.56 14.30 13.77
CA THR A 9 -47.56 15.10 13.04
C THR A 9 -46.22 15.25 13.77
N VAL A 10 -46.10 14.76 15.01
CA VAL A 10 -44.94 15.01 15.89
C VAL A 10 -43.74 14.08 15.63
N HIS A 11 -43.87 13.04 14.80
CA HIS A 11 -42.82 12.01 14.67
C HIS A 11 -42.27 11.76 13.26
N ARG A 12 -42.41 12.70 12.32
CA ARG A 12 -41.80 12.60 10.98
C ARG A 12 -40.53 13.46 10.87
N SER A 13 -39.52 13.13 11.65
CA SER A 13 -38.18 13.71 11.50
C SER A 13 -37.28 12.70 10.80
N LEU A 14 -36.23 13.17 10.10
CA LEU A 14 -35.18 12.28 9.61
C LEU A 14 -34.64 11.39 10.74
N ALA A 15 -34.57 11.91 11.97
CA ALA A 15 -34.06 11.18 13.14
C ALA A 15 -34.86 9.91 13.52
N THR A 16 -36.14 9.83 13.14
CA THR A 16 -37.07 8.73 13.49
C THR A 16 -37.29 7.74 12.35
N LEU A 17 -36.55 7.87 11.25
CA LEU A 17 -36.68 6.95 10.11
C LEU A 17 -36.23 5.52 10.47
N PRO A 18 -36.93 4.50 9.94
CA PRO A 18 -36.51 3.11 10.02
C PRO A 18 -35.11 2.87 9.42
N PRO A 19 -34.30 1.93 9.97
CA PRO A 19 -32.93 1.67 9.52
C PRO A 19 -32.77 1.33 8.03
N ASP A 20 -33.71 0.57 7.46
CA ASP A 20 -33.79 0.21 6.05
C ASP A 20 -33.96 1.45 5.16
N ILE A 21 -34.83 2.38 5.53
CA ILE A 21 -35.00 3.65 4.83
C ILE A 21 -33.74 4.52 4.95
N ILE A 22 -33.12 4.57 6.13
CA ILE A 22 -31.84 5.29 6.34
C ILE A 22 -30.75 4.74 5.41
N ARG A 23 -30.63 3.41 5.29
CA ARG A 23 -29.64 2.77 4.39
C ARG A 23 -29.88 3.14 2.92
N ILE A 24 -31.13 3.17 2.47
CA ILE A 24 -31.47 3.61 1.11
C ILE A 24 -31.07 5.07 0.92
N ILE A 25 -31.39 5.95 1.87
CA ILE A 25 -31.02 7.37 1.78
C ILE A 25 -29.50 7.56 1.77
N ILE A 26 -28.75 6.83 2.60
CA ILE A 26 -27.28 6.89 2.62
C ILE A 26 -26.72 6.55 1.24
N LYS A 27 -27.20 5.47 0.59
CA LYS A 27 -26.79 5.09 -0.77
C LYS A 27 -27.14 6.15 -1.80
N LEU A 28 -28.36 6.69 -1.75
CA LEU A 28 -28.78 7.76 -2.66
C LEU A 28 -27.95 9.04 -2.47
N ILE A 29 -27.62 9.41 -1.23
CA ILE A 29 -26.79 10.58 -0.94
C ILE A 29 -25.33 10.35 -1.36
N GLU A 30 -24.83 9.12 -1.27
CA GLU A 30 -23.52 8.75 -1.80
C GLU A 30 -23.43 8.90 -3.32
N GLU A 31 -24.52 8.59 -4.01
CA GLU A 31 -24.65 8.79 -5.46
C GLU A 31 -24.83 10.27 -5.85
N LEU A 32 -25.31 11.12 -4.93
CA LEU A 32 -25.51 12.54 -5.16
C LEU A 32 -24.20 13.32 -4.96
N ASP A 33 -23.78 14.01 -6.01
CA ASP A 33 -22.52 14.76 -6.04
C ASP A 33 -22.38 15.76 -4.89
N GLY A 34 -21.32 15.57 -4.08
CA GLY A 34 -20.78 16.61 -3.20
C GLY A 34 -21.26 16.61 -1.74
N PHE A 35 -22.08 15.64 -1.31
CA PHE A 35 -22.48 15.55 0.10
C PHE A 35 -21.62 14.56 0.91
N PRO A 36 -20.86 15.01 1.92
CA PRO A 36 -20.09 14.11 2.77
C PRO A 36 -21.01 13.31 3.70
N ILE A 37 -21.12 12.00 3.45
CA ILE A 37 -21.97 11.04 4.17
C ILE A 37 -21.69 11.08 5.69
N GLU A 38 -20.47 11.42 6.11
CA GLU A 38 -20.09 11.50 7.52
C GLU A 38 -20.91 12.54 8.29
N LYS A 39 -21.41 13.58 7.62
CA LYS A 39 -22.26 14.59 8.25
C LYS A 39 -23.63 14.03 8.65
N LEU A 40 -24.10 12.97 7.99
CA LEU A 40 -25.35 12.30 8.32
C LEU A 40 -25.30 11.66 9.72
N ARG A 41 -24.08 11.37 10.23
CA ARG A 41 -23.87 10.85 11.59
C ARG A 41 -24.40 11.79 12.68
N LEU A 42 -24.53 13.08 12.38
CA LEU A 42 -24.96 14.10 13.34
C LEU A 42 -26.49 14.18 13.47
N ILE A 43 -27.26 13.46 12.64
CA ILE A 43 -28.72 13.54 12.63
C ILE A 43 -29.32 12.89 13.89
N SER A 44 -28.90 11.66 14.22
CA SER A 44 -29.31 10.96 15.44
C SER A 44 -28.36 9.80 15.75
N ARG A 45 -28.50 9.18 16.93
CA ARG A 45 -27.73 7.97 17.27
C ARG A 45 -27.95 6.84 16.25
N ASN A 46 -29.19 6.67 15.78
CA ASN A 46 -29.52 5.63 14.80
C ASN A 46 -28.81 5.89 13.46
N TRP A 47 -28.81 7.15 12.99
CA TRP A 47 -28.05 7.54 11.80
C TRP A 47 -26.54 7.35 11.98
N ASN A 48 -25.98 7.72 13.13
CA ASN A 48 -24.56 7.48 13.39
C ASN A 48 -24.21 5.99 13.27
N THR A 49 -25.02 5.10 13.86
CA THR A 49 -24.79 3.65 13.74
C THR A 49 -24.91 3.19 12.30
N MET A 50 -25.96 3.55 11.57
CA MET A 50 -26.16 3.12 10.19
C MET A 50 -25.10 3.67 9.23
N VAL A 51 -24.69 4.93 9.42
CA VAL A 51 -23.61 5.54 8.63
C VAL A 51 -22.27 4.89 8.96
N LEU A 52 -22.00 4.58 10.24
CA LEU A 52 -20.79 3.85 10.60
C LEU A 52 -20.81 2.43 10.04
N GLU A 53 -21.93 1.72 10.11
CA GLU A 53 -22.10 0.42 9.46
C GLU A 53 -21.79 0.50 7.97
N HIS A 54 -22.37 1.49 7.26
CA HIS A 54 -22.11 1.72 5.84
C HIS A 54 -20.63 2.03 5.56
N ILE A 55 -20.02 2.93 6.33
CA ILE A 55 -18.60 3.28 6.21
C ILE A 55 -17.70 2.07 6.49
N LEU A 56 -18.10 1.19 7.40
CA LEU A 56 -17.34 -0.01 7.75
C LEU A 56 -17.61 -1.16 6.76
N TYR A 57 -18.76 -1.18 6.08
CA TYR A 57 -19.13 -2.23 5.15
C TYR A 57 -18.47 -2.02 3.78
N ARG A 58 -17.22 -2.46 3.69
CA ARG A 58 -16.35 -2.22 2.53
C ARG A 58 -16.90 -2.63 1.18
N ARG A 59 -17.81 -3.60 1.10
CA ARG A 59 -18.35 -4.08 -0.19
C ARG A 59 -19.12 -3.00 -0.95
N ASP A 60 -19.63 -2.00 -0.24
CA ASP A 60 -20.39 -0.90 -0.83
C ASP A 60 -19.48 0.25 -1.29
N HIS A 61 -18.18 0.20 -0.96
CA HIS A 61 -17.21 1.22 -1.37
C HIS A 61 -16.70 1.04 -2.79
N PRO A 62 -16.36 2.14 -3.48
CA PRO A 62 -15.80 2.07 -4.82
C PRO A 62 -14.43 1.36 -4.86
N PRO A 63 -14.18 0.46 -5.81
CA PRO A 63 -12.88 -0.17 -5.99
C PRO A 63 -11.89 0.78 -6.68
N LEU A 64 -10.61 0.64 -6.35
CA LEU A 64 -9.51 1.33 -7.02
C LEU A 64 -8.95 0.47 -8.16
N GLU A 65 -8.73 1.06 -9.33
CA GLU A 65 -8.13 0.34 -10.45
C GLU A 65 -6.63 0.15 -10.25
N SER A 66 -5.93 1.20 -9.80
CA SER A 66 -4.52 1.06 -9.47
C SER A 66 -4.05 2.04 -8.41
N VAL A 67 -3.15 1.59 -7.57
CA VAL A 67 -2.44 2.39 -6.57
C VAL A 67 -0.96 2.22 -6.82
N ARG A 68 -0.21 3.30 -7.03
CA ARG A 68 1.23 3.23 -7.28
C ARG A 68 2.00 4.06 -6.26
N PHE A 69 2.88 3.39 -5.53
CA PHE A 69 3.88 4.01 -4.67
C PHE A 69 5.21 4.04 -5.41
N HIS A 70 5.78 5.22 -5.60
CA HIS A 70 7.07 5.38 -6.24
C HIS A 70 7.99 6.27 -5.42
N ASN A 71 9.26 5.88 -5.38
CA ASN A 71 10.30 6.63 -4.74
C ASN A 71 10.59 7.92 -5.52
N CYS A 72 10.49 9.05 -4.83
CA CYS A 72 10.90 10.36 -5.32
C CYS A 72 12.29 10.70 -4.75
N ALA A 73 12.87 11.81 -5.22
CA ALA A 73 14.11 12.32 -4.65
C ALA A 73 14.00 12.47 -3.11
N ALA A 74 15.11 12.26 -2.41
CA ALA A 74 15.23 12.44 -0.97
C ALA A 74 14.36 11.53 -0.06
N ALA A 75 14.08 10.27 -0.46
CA ALA A 75 13.30 9.26 0.31
C ALA A 75 11.79 9.43 0.33
N ASN A 76 11.29 10.51 -0.25
CA ASN A 76 9.86 10.75 -0.20
C ASN A 76 9.16 9.81 -1.18
N ILE A 77 7.93 9.46 -0.87
CA ILE A 77 7.15 8.51 -1.65
C ILE A 77 5.97 9.26 -2.21
N ALA A 78 5.86 9.31 -3.53
CA ALA A 78 4.65 9.80 -4.17
C ALA A 78 3.68 8.64 -4.41
N VAL A 79 2.42 8.91 -4.17
CA VAL A 79 1.31 7.97 -4.32
C VAL A 79 0.45 8.45 -5.47
N SER A 80 0.20 7.57 -6.43
CA SER A 80 -0.81 7.81 -7.46
C SER A 80 -1.96 6.84 -7.30
N LEU A 81 -3.18 7.35 -7.37
CA LEU A 81 -4.42 6.58 -7.29
C LEU A 81 -5.16 6.73 -8.60
N LYS A 82 -5.60 5.63 -9.18
CA LYS A 82 -6.46 5.61 -10.36
C LYS A 82 -7.77 4.94 -10.01
N LEU A 83 -8.87 5.61 -10.29
CA LEU A 83 -10.20 5.07 -10.05
C LEU A 83 -10.59 4.07 -11.13
N LYS A 84 -11.42 3.09 -10.75
CA LYS A 84 -12.03 2.16 -11.71
C LYS A 84 -13.16 2.81 -12.50
N ASP A 85 -13.95 3.64 -11.83
CA ASP A 85 -15.02 4.42 -12.43
C ASP A 85 -14.88 5.90 -12.01
N ILE A 86 -15.10 6.78 -12.98
CA ILE A 86 -15.01 8.24 -12.87
C ILE A 86 -16.14 8.79 -12.00
N SER A 87 -17.29 8.11 -11.96
CA SER A 87 -18.43 8.48 -11.11
C SER A 87 -18.02 8.68 -9.64
N HIS A 88 -17.05 7.90 -9.16
CA HIS A 88 -16.56 7.94 -7.79
C HIS A 88 -15.49 9.01 -7.51
N LYS A 89 -15.15 9.86 -8.49
CA LYS A 89 -14.13 10.91 -8.36
C LYS A 89 -14.43 11.88 -7.22
N HIS A 90 -15.70 12.18 -6.98
CA HIS A 90 -16.11 13.08 -5.92
C HIS A 90 -15.85 12.50 -4.52
N ASN A 91 -16.06 11.19 -4.33
CA ASN A 91 -15.84 10.50 -3.06
C ASN A 91 -14.36 10.60 -2.63
N PHE A 92 -13.45 10.47 -3.59
CA PHE A 92 -12.01 10.58 -3.31
C PHE A 92 -11.46 12.01 -3.34
N LYS A 93 -12.17 12.97 -3.95
CA LYS A 93 -11.70 14.37 -4.05
C LYS A 93 -11.52 15.03 -2.67
N VAL A 94 -12.44 14.75 -1.75
CA VAL A 94 -12.36 15.29 -0.37
C VAL A 94 -11.19 14.65 0.40
N LEU A 95 -11.02 13.33 0.26
CA LEU A 95 -9.94 12.57 0.92
C LEU A 95 -8.55 12.96 0.39
N CYS A 96 -8.45 13.18 -0.93
CA CYS A 96 -7.24 13.57 -1.64
C CYS A 96 -7.07 15.10 -1.71
N ARG A 97 -7.62 15.86 -0.75
CA ARG A 97 -7.47 17.33 -0.76
C ARG A 97 -5.98 17.72 -0.73
N GLY A 98 -5.58 18.59 -1.66
CA GLY A 98 -4.18 19.00 -1.84
C GLY A 98 -3.34 18.04 -2.71
N TRP A 99 -3.95 17.00 -3.28
CA TRP A 99 -3.33 16.17 -4.31
C TRP A 99 -3.62 16.77 -5.68
N ASN A 100 -2.69 16.60 -6.61
CA ASN A 100 -2.89 16.99 -8.00
C ASN A 100 -3.87 16.03 -8.66
N THR A 101 -4.79 16.56 -9.46
CA THR A 101 -5.74 15.74 -10.23
C THR A 101 -5.42 15.88 -11.70
N SER A 102 -5.21 14.76 -12.38
CA SER A 102 -5.16 14.78 -13.84
C SER A 102 -6.58 14.76 -14.39
N SER A 103 -6.94 15.79 -15.16
CA SER A 103 -8.24 15.86 -15.85
C SER A 103 -8.40 14.75 -16.90
N LEU A 104 -7.29 14.25 -17.45
CA LEU A 104 -7.27 13.29 -18.56
C LEU A 104 -7.18 11.82 -18.13
N ALA A 105 -6.73 11.53 -16.90
CA ALA A 105 -6.37 10.17 -16.50
C ALA A 105 -7.14 9.62 -15.28
N ASP A 106 -8.13 10.37 -14.77
CA ASP A 106 -8.89 10.07 -13.55
C ASP A 106 -8.03 9.54 -12.41
N SER A 107 -6.90 10.24 -12.27
CA SER A 107 -5.83 9.88 -11.36
C SER A 107 -5.54 11.03 -10.40
N PHE A 108 -5.35 10.68 -9.14
CA PHE A 108 -4.89 11.57 -8.08
C PHE A 108 -3.40 11.33 -7.86
N TYR A 109 -2.63 12.39 -7.66
CA TYR A 109 -1.20 12.35 -7.42
C TYR A 109 -0.88 13.10 -6.14
N SER A 110 -0.35 12.38 -5.15
CA SER A 110 0.04 12.99 -3.88
C SER A 110 1.26 13.89 -4.09
N PRO A 111 1.43 14.92 -3.23
CA PRO A 111 2.76 15.47 -3.02
C PRO A 111 3.70 14.36 -2.49
N PRO A 112 5.03 14.56 -2.53
CA PRO A 112 5.96 13.60 -1.92
C PRO A 112 5.66 13.43 -0.44
N LEU A 113 5.35 12.20 -0.01
CA LEU A 113 4.97 11.86 1.36
C LEU A 113 6.15 11.21 2.10
N CYS A 114 6.35 11.58 3.35
CA CYS A 114 7.23 10.83 4.24
C CYS A 114 6.43 9.70 4.90
N LEU A 115 6.77 8.44 4.60
CA LEU A 115 6.09 7.26 5.18
C LEU A 115 6.99 6.45 6.14
N SER A 116 8.26 6.84 6.32
CA SER A 116 9.19 6.10 7.17
C SER A 116 9.95 7.03 8.11
N ARG A 117 9.96 6.69 9.40
CA ARG A 117 10.51 7.53 10.49
C ARG A 117 12.02 7.73 10.46
N PHE A 118 12.77 6.88 9.75
CA PHE A 118 14.23 6.84 9.89
C PHE A 118 14.95 7.13 8.57
N ARG A 119 15.49 8.35 8.48
CA ARG A 119 16.75 8.62 7.81
C ARG A 119 17.58 9.53 8.70
N PHE A 120 18.58 8.97 9.36
CA PHE A 120 19.78 9.74 9.56
C PHE A 120 20.35 9.95 8.17
N SER A 121 20.27 11.18 7.66
CA SER A 121 21.20 11.59 6.61
C SER A 121 22.59 11.31 7.15
N SER A 122 23.51 10.76 6.36
CA SER A 122 24.87 10.42 6.82
C SER A 122 25.59 11.57 7.53
N ARG A 123 25.11 12.81 7.35
CA ARG A 123 25.60 14.03 7.99
C ARG A 123 25.10 14.26 9.43
N GLU A 124 23.89 13.84 9.78
CA GLU A 124 23.30 14.10 11.10
C GLU A 124 24.05 13.40 12.26
N PRO A 125 24.44 12.11 12.18
CA PRO A 125 25.24 11.49 13.24
C PRO A 125 26.67 12.03 13.27
N CYS A 126 27.22 12.46 12.13
CA CYS A 126 28.52 13.13 12.10
C CYS A 126 28.49 14.49 12.80
N LEU A 127 27.43 15.29 12.60
CA LEU A 127 27.24 16.56 13.31
C LEU A 127 27.07 16.34 14.82
N LEU A 128 26.31 15.32 15.21
CA LEU A 128 26.10 14.96 16.61
C LEU A 128 27.43 14.51 17.27
N LEU A 129 28.23 13.72 16.55
CA LEU A 129 29.57 13.34 17.00
C LEU A 129 30.50 14.55 17.12
N PHE A 130 30.46 15.47 16.14
CA PHE A 130 31.26 16.70 16.16
C PHE A 130 30.92 17.57 17.38
N ILE A 131 29.62 17.75 17.64
CA ILE A 131 29.11 18.48 18.81
C ILE A 131 29.55 17.79 20.10
N ILE A 132 29.49 16.46 20.19
CA ILE A 132 29.98 15.72 21.37
C ILE A 132 31.49 15.95 21.57
N CYS A 133 32.29 15.93 20.50
CA CYS A 133 33.72 16.19 20.56
C CYS A 133 34.04 17.62 21.00
N ASP A 134 33.37 18.62 20.43
CA ASP A 134 33.55 20.03 20.79
C ASP A 134 33.14 20.27 22.26
N CYS A 135 32.04 19.67 22.71
CA CYS A 135 31.62 19.75 24.10
C CYS A 135 32.59 19.03 25.05
N TYR A 136 33.21 17.92 24.66
CA TYR A 136 34.25 17.29 25.46
C TYR A 136 35.45 18.24 25.70
N ILE A 137 35.84 19.01 24.68
CA ILE A 137 36.91 20.02 24.79
C ILE A 137 36.47 21.16 25.72
N VAL A 138 35.23 21.66 25.57
CA VAL A 138 34.70 22.77 26.40
C VAL A 138 34.48 22.34 27.86
N MET A 139 34.11 21.08 28.14
CA MET A 139 33.98 20.56 29.51
C MET A 139 35.27 20.68 30.31
N PHE A 140 36.43 20.62 29.66
CA PHE A 140 37.72 20.75 30.32
C PHE A 140 37.94 22.14 30.94
N PHE A 141 37.26 23.17 30.40
CA PHE A 141 37.38 24.55 30.86
C PHE A 141 36.15 25.04 31.62
N HIS A 142 34.94 24.69 31.17
CA HIS A 142 33.68 25.14 31.77
C HIS A 142 32.57 24.10 31.68
N HIS A 143 32.41 23.32 32.74
CA HIS A 143 31.45 22.20 32.80
C HIS A 143 29.99 22.62 32.55
N PHE A 144 29.54 23.75 33.11
CA PHE A 144 28.16 24.23 32.97
C PHE A 144 27.84 24.73 31.55
N VAL A 145 28.77 25.43 30.92
CA VAL A 145 28.61 25.95 29.54
C VAL A 145 28.55 24.80 28.55
N SER A 146 29.37 23.77 28.75
CA SER A 146 29.34 22.58 27.89
C SER A 146 28.04 21.79 27.99
N LEU A 147 27.43 21.68 29.17
CA LEU A 147 26.15 20.99 29.35
C LEU A 147 25.03 21.69 28.57
N LEU A 148 24.99 23.02 28.62
CA LEU A 148 24.02 23.83 27.88
C LEU A 148 24.22 23.71 26.35
N LEU A 149 25.48 23.70 25.90
CA LEU A 149 25.83 23.52 24.49
C LEU A 149 25.48 22.13 23.94
N LEU A 150 25.47 21.08 24.77
CA LEU A 150 24.98 19.75 24.38
C LEU A 150 23.45 19.67 24.36
N LEU A 151 22.78 20.32 25.32
CA LEU A 151 21.33 20.28 25.44
C LEU A 151 20.61 20.91 24.24
N LEU A 152 21.12 22.03 23.71
CA LEU A 152 20.48 22.73 22.60
C LEU A 152 20.37 21.89 21.30
N PRO A 153 21.45 21.24 20.82
CA PRO A 153 21.39 20.31 19.70
C PRO A 153 20.52 19.09 19.97
N ILE A 154 20.58 18.53 21.18
CA ILE A 154 19.74 17.38 21.55
C ILE A 154 18.26 17.76 21.49
N LEU A 155 17.88 18.92 22.04
CA LEU A 155 16.52 19.44 21.98
C LEU A 155 16.09 19.78 20.55
N SER A 156 16.99 20.36 19.74
CA SER A 156 16.71 20.64 18.32
C SER A 156 16.48 19.36 17.52
N LEU A 157 17.30 18.34 17.74
CA LEU A 157 17.14 17.02 17.13
C LEU A 157 15.88 16.32 17.62
N ALA A 158 15.56 16.41 18.91
CA ALA A 158 14.33 15.86 19.47
C ALA A 158 13.09 16.52 18.87
N ASN A 159 13.06 17.85 18.74
CA ASN A 159 11.96 18.58 18.10
C ASN A 159 11.85 18.21 16.62
N SER A 160 12.96 18.21 15.88
CA SER A 160 12.98 17.78 14.47
C SER A 160 12.47 16.35 14.30
N TRP A 161 12.77 15.47 15.25
CA TRP A 161 12.30 14.09 15.27
C TRP A 161 10.80 13.99 15.58
N ILE A 162 10.30 14.79 16.53
CA ILE A 162 8.86 14.88 16.86
C ILE A 162 8.08 15.38 15.64
N ASP A 163 8.50 16.48 15.02
CA ASP A 163 7.82 17.08 13.86
C ASP A 163 7.76 16.10 12.69
N LYS A 164 8.88 15.43 12.36
CA LYS A 164 8.92 14.40 11.32
C LYS A 164 8.01 13.21 11.63
N ASN A 165 7.94 12.80 12.89
CA ASN A 165 7.05 11.70 13.29
C ASN A 165 5.58 12.06 13.16
N GLU A 166 5.21 13.28 13.54
CA GLU A 166 3.85 13.78 13.40
C GLU A 166 3.46 13.86 11.91
N GLU A 167 4.36 14.33 11.05
CA GLU A 167 4.15 14.36 9.60
C GLU A 167 3.94 12.95 9.03
N VAL A 168 4.80 11.99 9.39
CA VAL A 168 4.68 10.58 8.97
C VAL A 168 3.34 10.00 9.43
N LEU A 169 2.97 10.23 10.70
CA LEU A 169 1.72 9.70 11.25
C LEU A 169 0.50 10.30 10.54
N ASN A 170 0.51 11.61 10.27
CA ASN A 170 -0.55 12.28 9.55
C ASN A 170 -0.67 11.74 8.11
N ASN A 171 0.45 11.59 7.39
CA ASN A 171 0.47 11.02 6.04
C ASN A 171 -0.05 9.58 6.02
N MET A 172 0.38 8.73 6.95
CA MET A 172 -0.11 7.36 7.09
C MET A 172 -1.62 7.33 7.40
N THR A 173 -2.08 8.17 8.32
CA THR A 173 -3.52 8.26 8.68
C THR A 173 -4.36 8.71 7.49
N ARG A 174 -3.88 9.67 6.69
CA ARG A 174 -4.57 10.12 5.47
C ARG A 174 -4.69 9.01 4.44
N LEU A 175 -3.63 8.25 4.23
CA LEU A 175 -3.64 7.10 3.33
C LEU A 175 -4.55 5.98 3.86
N GLU A 176 -4.52 5.70 5.16
CA GLU A 176 -5.40 4.72 5.79
C GLU A 176 -6.88 5.09 5.57
N ASN A 177 -7.24 6.36 5.75
CA ASN A 177 -8.59 6.85 5.48
C ASN A 177 -9.02 6.67 4.02
N ILE A 178 -8.08 6.78 3.06
CA ILE A 178 -8.35 6.49 1.64
C ILE A 178 -8.65 5.01 1.44
N PHE A 179 -7.84 4.13 2.04
CA PHE A 179 -7.98 2.68 1.90
C PHE A 179 -9.18 2.09 2.63
N ILE A 180 -9.61 2.67 3.75
CA ILE A 180 -10.86 2.28 4.42
C ILE A 180 -12.07 2.54 3.52
N ARG A 181 -11.98 3.52 2.61
CA ARG A 181 -13.04 3.91 1.66
C ARG A 181 -12.93 3.24 0.30
N CYS A 182 -12.19 2.13 0.21
CA CYS A 182 -12.20 1.30 -0.98
C CYS A 182 -12.59 -0.13 -0.65
N SER A 183 -13.33 -0.76 -1.56
CA SER A 183 -13.71 -2.17 -1.43
C SER A 183 -12.54 -3.11 -1.75
N SER A 184 -11.72 -2.72 -2.73
CA SER A 184 -10.57 -3.50 -3.20
C SER A 184 -9.63 -2.62 -4.03
N VAL A 185 -8.40 -3.11 -4.21
CA VAL A 185 -7.42 -2.54 -5.13
C VAL A 185 -7.11 -3.58 -6.21
N ASN A 186 -7.39 -3.25 -7.47
CA ASN A 186 -7.13 -4.18 -8.57
C ASN A 186 -5.62 -4.35 -8.80
N LYS A 187 -4.84 -3.25 -8.81
CA LYS A 187 -3.38 -3.29 -9.01
C LYS A 187 -2.64 -2.43 -7.99
N LEU A 188 -1.84 -3.03 -7.13
CA LEU A 188 -0.92 -2.33 -6.25
C LEU A 188 0.50 -2.38 -6.84
N HIS A 189 1.07 -1.21 -7.12
CA HIS A 189 2.42 -1.05 -7.63
C HIS A 189 3.33 -0.47 -6.55
N ILE A 190 4.47 -1.13 -6.31
CA ILE A 190 5.50 -0.70 -5.37
C ILE A 190 6.82 -0.57 -6.14
N HIS A 191 7.30 0.65 -6.35
CA HIS A 191 8.47 0.94 -7.17
C HIS A 191 9.64 1.44 -6.31
N TYR A 192 10.72 0.65 -6.24
CA TYR A 192 12.01 0.98 -5.63
C TYR A 192 11.94 1.49 -4.19
N LEU A 193 11.09 0.86 -3.39
CA LEU A 193 10.98 1.17 -1.97
C LEU A 193 11.87 0.23 -1.15
N ASN A 194 12.38 0.76 -0.03
CA ASN A 194 13.04 -0.05 0.97
C ASN A 194 12.01 -0.84 1.80
N TRP A 195 12.47 -1.89 2.49
CA TRP A 195 11.61 -2.74 3.30
C TRP A 195 10.80 -1.95 4.35
N ARG A 196 11.36 -0.90 4.95
CA ARG A 196 10.65 -0.08 5.96
C ARG A 196 9.45 0.64 5.38
N SER A 197 9.61 1.20 4.17
CA SER A 197 8.53 1.88 3.47
C SER A 197 7.46 0.90 3.01
N MET A 198 7.86 -0.30 2.61
CA MET A 198 6.90 -1.38 2.31
C MET A 198 6.12 -1.82 3.55
N ASP A 199 6.78 -1.94 4.69
CA ASP A 199 6.11 -2.28 5.95
C ASP A 199 5.14 -1.17 6.40
N ALA A 200 5.53 0.10 6.22
CA ALA A 200 4.62 1.22 6.41
C ALA A 200 3.40 1.12 5.48
N ILE A 201 3.59 0.84 4.19
CA ILE A 201 2.48 0.65 3.24
C ILE A 201 1.59 -0.54 3.65
N ARG A 202 2.18 -1.68 4.02
CA ARG A 202 1.46 -2.87 4.51
C ARG A 202 0.55 -2.51 5.69
N THR A 203 1.09 -1.80 6.68
CA THR A 203 0.31 -1.41 7.87
C THR A 203 -0.81 -0.41 7.54
N THR A 204 -0.59 0.49 6.57
CA THR A 204 -1.58 1.45 6.09
C THR A 204 -2.71 0.83 5.27
N LEU A 205 -2.45 -0.27 4.56
CA LEU A 205 -3.46 -0.97 3.73
C LEU A 205 -4.47 -1.78 4.56
N LYS A 206 -4.17 -2.07 5.83
CA LYS A 206 -5.04 -2.85 6.76
C LYS A 206 -5.47 -4.19 6.15
N ASP A 207 -6.77 -4.38 5.97
CA ASP A 207 -7.43 -5.59 5.46
C ASP A 207 -7.97 -5.40 4.03
N VAL A 208 -7.50 -4.38 3.27
CA VAL A 208 -8.00 -4.14 1.91
C VAL A 208 -7.59 -5.30 0.99
N PRO A 209 -8.53 -5.96 0.31
CA PRO A 209 -8.20 -6.99 -0.69
C PRO A 209 -7.46 -6.38 -1.89
N ILE A 210 -6.38 -7.03 -2.31
CA ILE A 210 -5.55 -6.59 -3.43
C ILE A 210 -5.49 -7.71 -4.45
N LYS A 211 -5.97 -7.48 -5.68
CA LYS A 211 -5.99 -8.54 -6.69
C LYS A 211 -4.60 -8.84 -7.27
N ASN A 212 -3.88 -7.79 -7.66
CA ASN A 212 -2.56 -7.90 -8.27
C ASN A 212 -1.53 -7.07 -7.52
N LEU A 213 -0.44 -7.70 -7.06
CA LEU A 213 0.71 -7.03 -6.47
C LEU A 213 1.88 -6.98 -7.46
N ILE A 214 2.36 -5.78 -7.74
CA ILE A 214 3.43 -5.52 -8.70
C ILE A 214 4.57 -4.82 -7.98
N ILE A 215 5.72 -5.47 -7.87
CA ILE A 215 6.88 -4.94 -7.14
C ILE A 215 8.07 -4.83 -8.08
N LEU A 216 8.60 -3.61 -8.19
CA LEU A 216 9.83 -3.32 -8.92
C LEU A 216 10.93 -3.01 -7.88
N GLN A 217 11.94 -3.87 -7.79
CA GLN A 217 13.04 -3.70 -6.82
C GLN A 217 14.40 -4.02 -7.45
N GLU A 218 15.48 -3.60 -6.80
CA GLU A 218 16.82 -3.99 -7.21
C GLU A 218 17.18 -5.40 -6.70
N LYS A 219 16.96 -5.65 -5.41
CA LYS A 219 17.26 -6.90 -4.74
C LYS A 219 16.08 -7.28 -3.85
N LEU A 220 15.76 -8.57 -3.83
CA LEU A 220 14.79 -9.15 -2.92
C LEU A 220 15.50 -9.65 -1.65
N ASP A 221 15.56 -8.83 -0.60
CA ASP A 221 16.18 -9.20 0.67
C ASP A 221 15.25 -10.03 1.57
N LYS A 222 15.77 -10.58 2.67
CA LYS A 222 14.99 -11.41 3.61
C LYS A 222 13.80 -10.64 4.22
N HIS A 223 13.97 -9.36 4.52
CA HIS A 223 12.92 -8.54 5.13
C HIS A 223 11.79 -8.23 4.14
N SER A 224 12.13 -7.87 2.90
CA SER A 224 11.15 -7.59 1.85
C SER A 224 10.34 -8.85 1.50
N ARG A 225 10.96 -10.03 1.51
CA ARG A 225 10.24 -11.31 1.33
C ARG A 225 9.19 -11.54 2.40
N ALA A 226 9.58 -11.42 3.68
CA ALA A 226 8.64 -11.59 4.80
C ALA A 226 7.46 -10.60 4.72
N ILE A 227 7.72 -9.35 4.33
CA ILE A 227 6.66 -8.34 4.14
C ILE A 227 5.74 -8.73 2.98
N ILE A 228 6.29 -9.19 1.86
CA ILE A 228 5.51 -9.63 0.69
C ILE A 228 4.65 -10.84 1.05
N GLU A 229 5.22 -11.85 1.70
CA GLU A 229 4.51 -13.03 2.18
C GLU A 229 3.34 -12.63 3.10
N GLU A 230 3.57 -11.73 4.05
CA GLU A 230 2.53 -11.24 4.94
C GLU A 230 1.45 -10.46 4.20
N MET A 231 1.85 -9.59 3.26
CA MET A 231 0.90 -8.85 2.41
C MET A 231 0.03 -9.79 1.58
N VAL A 232 0.63 -10.82 1.00
CA VAL A 232 -0.06 -11.81 0.16
C VAL A 232 -1.14 -12.52 0.95
N ARG A 233 -0.80 -12.96 2.17
CA ARG A 233 -1.75 -13.61 3.09
C ARG A 233 -2.84 -12.65 3.58
N THR A 234 -2.46 -11.44 4.00
CA THR A 234 -3.39 -10.49 4.66
C THR A 234 -4.37 -9.89 3.67
N HIS A 235 -3.92 -9.58 2.46
CA HIS A 235 -4.70 -8.89 1.44
C HIS A 235 -5.28 -9.83 0.37
N GLN A 236 -5.18 -11.16 0.57
CA GLN A 236 -5.72 -12.19 -0.32
C GLN A 236 -5.26 -12.00 -1.78
N ILE A 237 -3.94 -11.85 -1.96
CA ILE A 237 -3.38 -11.48 -3.25
C ILE A 237 -3.41 -12.66 -4.22
N GLU A 238 -4.13 -12.51 -5.33
CA GLU A 238 -4.28 -13.57 -6.33
C GLU A 238 -3.05 -13.71 -7.23
N LYS A 239 -2.48 -12.57 -7.64
CA LYS A 239 -1.37 -12.52 -8.59
C LYS A 239 -0.24 -11.60 -8.13
N ILE A 240 0.99 -12.08 -8.27
CA ILE A 240 2.19 -11.33 -7.93
C ILE A 240 3.08 -11.22 -9.17
N ILE A 241 3.60 -10.03 -9.40
CA ILE A 241 4.59 -9.73 -10.42
C ILE A 241 5.78 -9.08 -9.73
N LEU A 242 6.91 -9.78 -9.68
CA LEU A 242 8.17 -9.26 -9.17
C LEU A 242 9.09 -8.95 -10.35
N SER A 243 9.62 -7.74 -10.41
CA SER A 243 10.69 -7.38 -11.33
C SER A 243 11.92 -7.02 -10.50
N ILE A 244 12.93 -7.87 -10.53
CA ILE A 244 14.13 -7.76 -9.70
C ILE A 244 15.40 -7.88 -10.54
N ARG A 245 16.51 -7.29 -10.08
CA ARG A 245 17.79 -7.36 -10.80
C ARG A 245 18.63 -8.56 -10.38
N LYS A 246 18.55 -8.95 -9.10
CA LYS A 246 19.30 -10.08 -8.54
C LYS A 246 18.42 -10.90 -7.62
N ILE A 247 18.58 -12.22 -7.68
CA ILE A 247 17.90 -13.17 -6.80
C ILE A 247 18.90 -14.17 -6.24
N GLU A 248 18.70 -14.58 -4.99
CA GLU A 248 19.46 -15.65 -4.36
C GLU A 248 18.68 -16.96 -4.54
N THR A 249 19.22 -17.91 -5.32
CA THR A 249 18.54 -19.13 -5.78
C THR A 249 18.02 -20.00 -4.64
N ASN A 250 18.82 -20.21 -3.59
CA ASN A 250 18.44 -21.02 -2.42
C ASN A 250 17.25 -20.43 -1.65
N SER A 251 17.06 -19.12 -1.77
CA SER A 251 16.02 -18.38 -1.07
C SER A 251 14.71 -18.31 -1.85
N LEU A 252 14.76 -18.62 -3.15
CA LEU A 252 13.64 -18.56 -4.07
C LEU A 252 12.63 -19.67 -3.79
N TYR A 253 13.09 -20.90 -3.52
CA TYR A 253 12.21 -22.04 -3.28
C TYR A 253 11.29 -21.79 -2.08
N ASN A 254 11.87 -21.45 -0.93
CA ASN A 254 11.10 -21.17 0.29
C ASN A 254 10.09 -20.03 0.08
N PHE A 255 10.51 -18.98 -0.62
CA PHE A 255 9.64 -17.86 -0.95
C PHE A 255 8.47 -18.29 -1.83
N CYS A 256 8.73 -19.07 -2.90
CA CYS A 256 7.68 -19.56 -3.79
C CYS A 256 6.68 -20.41 -3.03
N ALA A 257 7.16 -21.39 -2.25
CA ALA A 257 6.32 -22.27 -1.45
C ALA A 257 5.35 -21.48 -0.57
N GLN A 258 5.86 -20.54 0.23
CA GLN A 258 5.07 -19.72 1.15
C GLN A 258 4.05 -18.83 0.43
N VAL A 259 4.45 -18.24 -0.70
CA VAL A 259 3.60 -17.32 -1.43
C VAL A 259 2.51 -18.05 -2.21
N THR A 260 2.81 -19.22 -2.78
CA THR A 260 1.85 -20.04 -3.55
C THR A 260 0.76 -20.68 -2.69
N GLU A 261 0.92 -20.71 -1.37
CA GLU A 261 -0.17 -21.07 -0.45
C GLU A 261 -1.36 -20.11 -0.57
N THR A 262 -1.16 -18.85 -0.98
CA THR A 262 -2.26 -17.88 -1.10
C THR A 262 -2.39 -17.34 -2.53
N ALA A 263 -1.27 -16.99 -3.17
CA ALA A 263 -1.28 -16.46 -4.52
C ALA A 263 -1.30 -17.58 -5.57
N HIS A 264 -2.22 -17.47 -6.53
CA HIS A 264 -2.37 -18.45 -7.61
C HIS A 264 -1.28 -18.32 -8.67
N HIS A 265 -0.80 -17.09 -8.91
CA HIS A 265 0.13 -16.80 -10.00
C HIS A 265 1.26 -15.89 -9.51
N VAL A 266 2.49 -16.37 -9.57
CA VAL A 266 3.70 -15.57 -9.27
C VAL A 266 4.55 -15.49 -10.51
N ASN A 267 4.82 -14.28 -11.01
CA ASN A 267 5.71 -14.07 -12.15
C ASN A 267 6.92 -13.27 -11.70
N ILE A 268 8.11 -13.82 -11.91
CA ILE A 268 9.38 -13.18 -11.57
C ILE A 268 10.12 -12.85 -12.86
N TYR A 269 10.36 -11.57 -13.05
CA TYR A 269 11.05 -11.00 -14.19
C TYR A 269 12.42 -10.51 -13.76
N GLU A 270 13.43 -10.82 -14.56
CA GLU A 270 14.72 -10.18 -14.43
C GLU A 270 14.72 -8.81 -15.11
N ARG A 271 15.22 -7.82 -14.38
CA ARG A 271 15.41 -6.47 -14.88
C ARG A 271 16.84 -6.25 -15.38
N ILE A 272 17.17 -6.82 -16.53
CA ILE A 272 18.41 -6.54 -17.26
C ILE A 272 18.08 -6.12 -18.70
N LEU A 273 18.88 -5.19 -19.23
CA LEU A 273 18.87 -4.84 -20.65
C LEU A 273 19.66 -5.90 -21.42
N ARG A 274 18.96 -6.69 -22.25
CA ARG A 274 19.52 -7.55 -23.31
C ARG A 274 20.59 -8.55 -22.81
N SER A 275 20.15 -9.59 -22.12
CA SER A 275 20.94 -10.80 -21.92
C SER A 275 20.08 -12.03 -22.25
N ASP A 276 20.73 -13.04 -22.82
CA ASP A 276 20.25 -14.41 -23.01
C ASP A 276 20.24 -15.23 -21.71
N LYS A 277 20.79 -14.67 -20.63
CA LYS A 277 20.85 -15.27 -19.29
C LYS A 277 19.71 -14.77 -18.41
N ILE A 278 19.33 -15.58 -17.43
CA ILE A 278 18.40 -15.27 -16.34
C ILE A 278 19.21 -15.14 -15.04
N PHE A 279 19.13 -14.00 -14.37
CA PHE A 279 19.87 -13.67 -13.15
C PHE A 279 21.37 -13.92 -13.29
N GLY A 280 21.91 -13.67 -14.48
CA GLY A 280 23.32 -13.91 -14.84
C GLY A 280 23.68 -15.37 -15.15
N LEU A 281 22.71 -16.29 -15.14
CA LEU A 281 22.90 -17.72 -15.39
C LEU A 281 22.20 -18.17 -16.68
N PRO A 282 22.73 -19.17 -17.40
CA PRO A 282 22.17 -19.61 -18.67
C PRO A 282 20.81 -20.31 -18.47
N ARG A 283 19.98 -20.37 -19.52
CA ARG A 283 18.64 -20.97 -19.45
C ARG A 283 18.67 -22.43 -18.98
N GLU A 284 19.65 -23.21 -19.45
CA GLU A 284 19.82 -24.62 -19.10
C GLU A 284 20.11 -24.84 -17.60
N PHE A 285 20.65 -23.82 -16.92
CA PHE A 285 20.77 -23.84 -15.46
C PHE A 285 19.39 -23.76 -14.81
N TRP A 286 18.53 -22.86 -15.30
CA TRP A 286 17.18 -22.68 -14.77
C TRP A 286 16.24 -23.82 -15.12
N ASP A 287 16.32 -24.38 -16.32
CA ASP A 287 15.53 -25.55 -16.69
C ASP A 287 15.84 -26.73 -15.75
N ARG A 288 17.12 -26.96 -15.40
CA ARG A 288 17.49 -27.95 -14.38
C ARG A 288 16.98 -27.58 -12.99
N LYS A 289 17.12 -26.31 -12.58
CA LYS A 289 16.65 -25.86 -11.26
C LYS A 289 15.14 -25.92 -11.11
N VAL A 290 14.38 -25.67 -12.16
CA VAL A 290 12.93 -25.83 -12.17
C VAL A 290 12.54 -27.27 -11.89
N LEU A 291 13.19 -28.24 -12.53
CA LEU A 291 12.95 -29.67 -12.25
C LEU A 291 13.25 -30.05 -10.79
N GLU A 292 14.23 -29.41 -10.15
CA GLU A 292 14.54 -29.62 -8.73
C GLU A 292 13.55 -28.93 -7.78
N MET A 293 12.89 -27.86 -8.23
CA MET A 293 12.00 -27.02 -7.43
C MET A 293 10.52 -27.36 -7.63
N ASP A 294 10.18 -27.97 -8.76
CA ASP A 294 8.83 -28.45 -9.06
C ASP A 294 8.40 -29.48 -8.02
N ASN A 295 7.19 -29.30 -7.50
CA ASN A 295 6.61 -30.19 -6.50
C ASN A 295 5.10 -30.27 -6.69
N GLU A 296 4.43 -30.98 -5.78
CA GLU A 296 2.98 -31.18 -5.83
C GLU A 296 2.18 -29.87 -5.62
N PHE A 297 2.77 -28.86 -4.98
CA PHE A 297 2.11 -27.62 -4.57
C PHE A 297 2.16 -26.52 -5.63
N PHE A 298 3.25 -26.44 -6.39
CA PHE A 298 3.42 -25.46 -7.45
C PHE A 298 4.32 -25.98 -8.56
N SER A 299 4.07 -25.48 -9.78
CA SER A 299 4.94 -25.71 -10.93
C SER A 299 5.62 -24.41 -11.33
N ILE A 300 6.91 -24.50 -11.67
CA ILE A 300 7.70 -23.39 -12.20
C ILE A 300 7.90 -23.62 -13.69
N GLN A 301 7.80 -22.56 -14.48
CA GLN A 301 8.05 -22.58 -15.92
C GLN A 301 9.01 -21.47 -16.28
N VAL A 302 10.09 -21.84 -16.97
CA VAL A 302 10.99 -20.89 -17.62
C VAL A 302 10.37 -20.51 -18.97
N MET A 303 9.79 -19.33 -19.03
CA MET A 303 9.13 -18.82 -20.23
C MET A 303 10.02 -17.79 -20.91
N ASN A 304 9.86 -17.59 -22.22
CA ASN A 304 10.41 -16.42 -22.88
C ASN A 304 9.73 -15.15 -22.31
N GLY A 305 10.50 -14.09 -22.13
CA GLY A 305 9.99 -12.85 -21.57
C GLY A 305 9.12 -12.13 -22.60
N GLU A 306 7.97 -11.67 -22.14
CA GLU A 306 7.06 -10.82 -22.91
C GLU A 306 7.27 -9.37 -22.50
N ARG A 307 6.97 -8.42 -23.38
CA ARG A 307 6.91 -7.00 -23.00
C ARG A 307 5.79 -6.81 -22.00
N LEU A 308 6.13 -6.55 -20.74
CA LEU A 308 5.17 -6.04 -19.76
C LEU A 308 4.80 -4.60 -20.14
N GLN A 309 3.67 -4.41 -20.82
CA GLN A 309 3.01 -3.10 -20.90
C GLN A 309 2.42 -2.77 -19.52
N MET A 310 3.26 -2.27 -18.60
CA MET A 310 2.78 -1.56 -17.43
C MET A 310 2.43 -0.14 -17.86
N GLY A 311 1.16 0.25 -17.69
CA GLY A 311 0.63 1.52 -18.18
C GLY A 311 1.53 2.74 -17.89
N CYS A 312 1.70 3.53 -18.94
CA CYS A 312 2.30 4.87 -19.13
C CYS A 312 3.57 5.32 -18.40
N ASP A 313 3.95 4.84 -17.20
CA ASP A 313 5.04 5.51 -16.42
C ASP A 313 6.10 4.58 -15.81
N ALA A 314 6.39 3.43 -16.42
CA ALA A 314 7.63 2.74 -16.12
C ALA A 314 8.17 2.07 -17.37
N TYR A 315 9.28 2.61 -17.86
CA TYR A 315 10.08 2.01 -18.91
C TYR A 315 10.64 0.66 -18.44
N LEU A 316 9.83 -0.41 -18.57
CA LEU A 316 10.29 -1.77 -18.81
C LEU A 316 10.49 -1.94 -20.34
N TYR A 317 11.17 -0.98 -20.97
CA TYR A 317 11.60 -1.11 -22.37
C TYR A 317 12.92 -1.88 -22.38
N GLY A 318 12.80 -3.20 -22.28
CA GLY A 318 13.84 -4.14 -22.67
C GLY A 318 13.15 -5.34 -23.30
N PRO A 319 13.74 -5.98 -24.33
CA PRO A 319 13.37 -7.35 -24.64
C PRO A 319 13.76 -8.20 -23.42
N HIS A 320 12.84 -8.36 -22.48
CA HIS A 320 12.98 -9.33 -21.41
C HIS A 320 13.02 -10.67 -22.12
N LEU A 321 14.14 -11.38 -22.05
CA LEU A 321 14.24 -12.61 -22.82
C LEU A 321 13.67 -13.81 -22.07
N LEU A 322 13.55 -13.78 -20.73
CA LEU A 322 13.06 -14.93 -19.98
C LEU A 322 12.37 -14.52 -18.64
N ARG A 323 11.25 -15.18 -18.28
CA ARG A 323 10.50 -15.01 -17.00
C ARG A 323 10.33 -16.36 -16.30
N LEU A 324 10.36 -16.37 -14.96
CA LEU A 324 9.92 -17.52 -14.17
C LEU A 324 8.44 -17.33 -13.83
N ARG A 325 7.58 -18.18 -14.38
CA ARG A 325 6.17 -18.25 -14.02
C ARG A 325 5.98 -19.40 -13.05
N ILE A 326 5.43 -19.10 -11.88
CA ILE A 326 5.08 -20.09 -10.88
C ILE A 326 3.56 -20.07 -10.78
N ASP A 327 2.95 -21.20 -11.07
CA ASP A 327 1.52 -21.40 -10.91
C ASP A 327 1.32 -22.39 -9.75
N ALA A 328 0.55 -21.98 -8.75
CA ALA A 328 0.08 -22.90 -7.72
C ALA A 328 -0.87 -23.90 -8.40
N SER A 329 -0.61 -25.19 -8.27
CA SER A 329 -1.34 -26.21 -9.02
C SER A 329 -2.83 -26.25 -8.63
N LEU A 330 -3.66 -26.62 -9.60
CA LEU A 330 -5.13 -26.68 -9.59
C LEU A 330 -5.75 -27.71 -8.62
N TYR A 331 -5.06 -28.14 -7.56
CA TYR A 331 -5.50 -29.21 -6.66
C TYR A 331 -6.35 -28.76 -5.46
N ARG A 332 -6.71 -27.47 -5.35
CA ARG A 332 -7.78 -27.05 -4.42
C ARG A 332 -9.19 -27.54 -4.83
N LYS A 333 -9.34 -28.18 -5.99
CA LYS A 333 -10.62 -28.72 -6.48
C LYS A 333 -10.92 -30.19 -6.12
N THR A 334 -10.04 -30.91 -5.41
CA THR A 334 -10.29 -32.36 -5.14
C THR A 334 -10.59 -32.72 -3.68
N ASN A 335 -10.71 -31.76 -2.76
CA ASN A 335 -11.07 -32.04 -1.36
C ASN A 335 -12.40 -31.42 -0.92
N PHE A 336 -13.42 -31.53 -1.77
CA PHE A 336 -14.80 -31.60 -1.29
C PHE A 336 -15.38 -32.91 -1.80
N PRO A 337 -15.65 -33.91 -0.94
CA PRO A 337 -16.64 -34.90 -1.30
C PRO A 337 -17.97 -34.15 -1.42
N VAL A 338 -18.58 -34.30 -2.58
CA VAL A 338 -20.01 -34.04 -2.74
C VAL A 338 -20.70 -35.10 -1.88
N ASP A 339 -21.30 -34.66 -0.79
CA ASP A 339 -22.51 -35.25 -0.21
C ASP A 339 -23.51 -34.11 0.05
#